data_AF-A0A650CU00-F1
#
_entry.id   AF-A0A650CU00-F1
#
_cell.length_a   1.000
_cell.length_b   1.000
_cell.length_c   1.000
_cell.angle_alpha   90.00
_cell.angle_beta   90.00
_cell.angle_gamma   90.00
#
_symmetry.space_group_name_H-M   'P 1'
#
loop_
_entity.id
_entity.type
_entity.pdbx_description
1 polymer ?
#
loop_
_entity_poly.entity_id
_entity_poly.type
_entity_poly.pdbx_seq_one_letter_code
_entity_poly.pdbx_strand_id
1 'polypeptide(L)'
;MEPILVGITREGKIFEKGFATSAGFLDIQLSSEYSSFSLNDKITCIKIKNKSILNGDEIEVDCINFLKRYVKCIEDLLNNFYHCNNKELIENVKFLNEKIKYIVYLKEDEIILPFVGEEEMDSLSFKILRDYKERFYK
;
A
#
# COMPACT_ATOMS: atom_id res chain seq x y z
N MET A 1 -4.48 -1.05 14.82
CA MET A 1 -4.68 -1.97 13.69
C MET A 1 -3.33 -2.18 13.05
N GLU A 2 -2.91 -3.43 12.86
CA GLU A 2 -1.61 -3.74 12.27
C GLU A 2 -1.70 -3.82 10.74
N PRO A 3 -0.62 -3.49 10.01
CA PRO A 3 -0.59 -3.71 8.58
C PRO A 3 -0.50 -5.22 8.28
N ILE A 4 -1.27 -5.66 7.30
CA ILE A 4 -1.26 -7.04 6.78
C ILE A 4 -0.45 -7.14 5.47
N LEU A 5 -0.05 -6.00 4.92
CA LEU A 5 0.78 -5.87 3.74
C LEU A 5 1.73 -4.69 3.92
N VAL A 6 3.00 -4.85 3.54
CA VAL A 6 4.00 -3.76 3.57
C VAL A 6 4.84 -3.79 2.30
N GLY A 7 4.82 -2.71 1.52
CA GLY A 7 5.72 -2.49 0.39
C GLY A 7 6.96 -1.71 0.81
N ILE A 8 8.14 -2.23 0.46
CA ILE A 8 9.44 -1.68 0.85
C ILE A 8 10.32 -1.54 -0.40
N THR A 9 10.83 -0.32 -0.65
CA THR A 9 11.80 -0.06 -1.72
C THR A 9 13.13 -0.73 -1.42
N ARG A 10 13.98 -0.90 -2.43
CA ARG A 10 15.33 -1.45 -2.24
C ARG A 10 16.16 -0.69 -1.19
N GLU A 11 15.96 0.62 -1.04
CA GLU A 11 16.64 1.44 -0.04
C GLU A 11 16.11 1.23 1.40
N GLY A 12 15.10 0.39 1.57
CA GLY A 12 14.45 0.12 2.85
C GLY A 12 13.37 1.14 3.23
N LYS A 13 12.84 1.90 2.26
CA LYS A 13 11.76 2.88 2.52
C LYS A 13 10.40 2.21 2.34
N ILE A 14 9.50 2.41 3.29
CA ILE A 14 8.10 1.95 3.17
C ILE A 14 7.37 2.89 2.21
N PHE A 15 6.74 2.32 1.19
CA PHE A 15 5.94 3.08 0.22
C PHE A 15 4.48 2.60 0.14
N GLU A 16 4.17 1.40 0.63
CA GLU A 16 2.81 0.84 0.63
C GLU A 16 2.51 0.16 1.97
N LYS A 17 1.28 0.33 2.47
CA LYS A 17 0.73 -0.47 3.57
C LYS A 17 -0.72 -0.80 3.31
N GLY A 18 -1.06 -2.08 3.50
CA GLY A 18 -2.42 -2.58 3.46
C GLY A 18 -2.95 -2.93 4.86
N PHE A 19 -4.21 -2.61 5.11
CA PHE A 19 -4.89 -2.85 6.38
C PHE A 19 -6.25 -3.52 6.17
N ALA A 20 -6.55 -4.56 6.94
CA ALA A 20 -7.89 -5.12 7.02
C ALA A 20 -8.77 -4.28 7.95
N THR A 21 -9.73 -3.54 7.40
CA THR A 21 -10.65 -2.67 8.17
C THR A 21 -12.05 -3.30 8.29
N SER A 22 -12.90 -2.69 9.12
CA SER A 22 -14.31 -3.08 9.18
C SER A 22 -15.04 -2.88 7.84
N ALA A 23 -14.61 -1.90 7.03
CA ALA A 23 -15.15 -1.57 5.70
C ALA A 23 -14.48 -2.35 4.55
N GLY A 24 -13.50 -3.21 4.86
CA GLY A 24 -12.73 -4.00 3.89
C GLY A 24 -11.25 -3.64 3.86
N PHE A 25 -10.55 -4.00 2.79
CA PHE A 25 -9.11 -3.76 2.64
C PHE A 25 -8.82 -2.31 2.27
N LEU A 26 -8.04 -1.61 3.11
CA LEU A 26 -7.51 -0.29 2.82
C LEU A 26 -6.05 -0.41 2.40
N ASP A 27 -5.75 -0.07 1.15
CA ASP A 27 -4.41 0.11 0.62
C ASP A 27 -4.00 1.58 0.69
N ILE A 28 -2.82 1.87 1.24
CA ILE A 28 -2.25 3.21 1.30
C ILE A 28 -0.88 3.18 0.65
N GLN A 29 -0.70 4.00 -0.38
CA GLN A 29 0.59 4.20 -1.04
C GLN A 29 1.04 5.65 -0.92
N LEU A 30 2.27 5.87 -0.48
CA LEU A 30 2.87 7.20 -0.33
C LEU A 30 4.15 7.31 -1.15
N SER A 31 4.25 8.37 -1.96
CA SER A 31 5.45 8.76 -2.69
C SER A 31 5.74 10.26 -2.51
N SER A 32 6.83 10.76 -3.08
CA SER A 32 7.10 12.20 -3.11
C SER A 32 6.09 12.99 -3.97
N GLU A 33 5.50 12.34 -4.97
CA GLU A 33 4.68 13.00 -5.99
C GLU A 33 3.18 12.90 -5.69
N TYR A 34 2.77 11.81 -5.04
CA TYR A 34 1.36 11.53 -4.76
C TYR A 34 1.17 10.67 -3.51
N SER A 35 -0.04 10.73 -2.96
CA SER A 35 -0.57 9.70 -2.07
C SER A 35 -1.80 9.06 -2.69
N SER A 36 -1.91 7.74 -2.55
CA SER A 36 -3.04 6.97 -3.05
C SER A 36 -3.65 6.17 -1.91
N PHE A 37 -4.97 6.11 -1.90
CA PHE A 37 -5.76 5.41 -0.91
C PHE A 37 -6.84 4.61 -1.64
N SER A 38 -6.78 3.29 -1.58
CA SER A 38 -7.76 2.40 -2.19
C SER A 38 -8.51 1.61 -1.12
N LEU A 39 -9.84 1.67 -1.12
CA LEU A 39 -10.69 0.81 -0.30
C LEU A 39 -11.40 -0.22 -1.20
N ASN A 40 -11.01 -1.49 -1.04
CA ASN A 40 -11.46 -2.63 -1.83
C ASN A 40 -11.33 -2.47 -3.36
N ASP A 41 -10.45 -1.58 -3.83
CA ASP A 41 -10.36 -1.15 -5.25
C ASP A 41 -11.65 -0.57 -5.85
N LYS A 42 -12.67 -0.34 -5.02
CA LYS A 42 -13.94 0.30 -5.41
C LYS A 42 -13.88 1.82 -5.23
N ILE A 43 -13.11 2.26 -4.24
CA ILE A 43 -12.95 3.66 -3.89
C ILE A 43 -11.45 3.94 -3.88
N THR A 44 -10.96 4.59 -4.92
CA THR A 44 -9.56 5.01 -5.05
C THR A 44 -9.51 6.51 -5.03
N CYS A 45 -8.90 7.09 -3.99
CA CYS A 45 -8.64 8.51 -3.91
C CYS A 45 -7.13 8.77 -4.01
N ILE A 46 -6.74 9.58 -4.98
CA ILE A 46 -5.35 9.96 -5.23
C ILE A 46 -5.21 11.46 -4.98
N LYS A 47 -4.24 11.83 -4.17
CA LYS A 47 -3.86 13.22 -3.93
C LYS A 47 -2.56 13.52 -4.68
N ILE A 48 -2.60 14.50 -5.58
CA ILE A 48 -1.45 14.99 -6.33
C ILE A 48 -1.35 16.49 -6.06
N LYS A 49 -0.29 16.92 -5.36
CA LYS A 49 -0.15 18.31 -4.88
C LYS A 49 -1.40 18.76 -4.11
N ASN A 50 -2.13 19.74 -4.63
CA ASN A 50 -3.34 20.31 -4.02
C ASN A 50 -4.65 19.73 -4.59
N LYS A 51 -4.56 18.73 -5.47
CA LYS A 51 -5.73 18.12 -6.13
C LYS A 51 -6.04 16.77 -5.50
N SER A 52 -7.32 16.50 -5.30
CA SER A 52 -7.83 15.19 -4.90
C SER A 52 -8.65 14.61 -6.05
N ILE A 53 -8.37 13.37 -6.42
CA ILE A 53 -8.99 12.66 -7.54
C ILE A 53 -9.63 11.39 -6.98
N LEU A 54 -10.94 11.26 -7.09
CA LEU A 54 -11.71 10.09 -6.65
C LEU A 54 -12.18 9.30 -7.88
N ASN A 55 -11.73 8.06 -8.02
CA ASN A 55 -12.09 7.18 -9.14
C ASN A 55 -11.91 7.80 -10.53
N GLY A 56 -10.94 8.73 -10.67
CA GLY A 56 -10.63 9.44 -11.92
C GLY A 56 -11.17 10.87 -12.00
N ASP A 57 -12.10 11.25 -11.12
CA ASP A 57 -12.71 12.58 -11.12
C ASP A 57 -12.12 13.50 -10.05
N GLU A 58 -11.82 14.76 -10.40
CA GLU A 58 -11.35 15.75 -9.42
C GLU A 58 -12.48 16.13 -8.46
N ILE A 59 -12.19 16.12 -7.16
CA ILE A 59 -13.14 16.47 -6.09
C ILE A 59 -12.60 17.61 -5.23
N GLU A 60 -13.51 18.41 -4.66
CA GLU A 60 -13.14 19.53 -3.77
C GLU A 60 -12.71 19.07 -2.38
N VAL A 61 -13.12 17.87 -1.96
CA VAL A 61 -12.83 17.33 -0.64
C VAL A 61 -11.48 16.61 -0.63
N ASP A 62 -10.65 16.87 0.39
CA ASP A 62 -9.39 16.15 0.58
C ASP A 62 -9.62 14.64 0.76
N CYS A 63 -8.76 13.81 0.14
CA CYS A 63 -8.86 12.35 0.20
C CYS A 63 -8.98 11.78 1.62
N ILE A 64 -8.23 12.31 2.58
CA ILE A 64 -8.27 11.81 3.97
C ILE A 64 -9.64 12.13 4.57
N ASN A 65 -10.12 13.35 4.38
CA ASN A 65 -11.45 13.76 4.87
C ASN A 65 -12.59 12.98 4.22
N PHE A 66 -12.47 12.64 2.94
CA PHE A 66 -13.43 11.75 2.27
C PHE A 66 -13.41 10.35 2.89
N LEU A 67 -12.22 9.76 3.07
CA LEU A 67 -12.06 8.40 3.58
C LEU A 67 -12.46 8.22 5.04
N LYS A 68 -12.39 9.28 5.88
CA LYS A 68 -12.89 9.25 7.26
C LYS A 68 -14.35 8.80 7.38
N ARG A 69 -15.14 8.96 6.31
CA ARG A 69 -16.53 8.46 6.24
C ARG A 69 -16.62 6.93 6.31
N TYR A 70 -15.58 6.23 5.87
CA TYR A 70 -15.49 4.77 5.82
C TYR A 70 -14.51 4.21 6.87
N VAL A 71 -13.37 4.86 7.04
CA VAL A 71 -12.28 4.43 7.94
C VAL A 71 -11.97 5.56 8.92
N LYS A 72 -12.64 5.53 10.08
CA LYS A 72 -12.56 6.60 11.09
C LYS A 72 -11.14 6.85 11.63
N CYS A 73 -10.28 5.83 11.65
CA CYS A 73 -8.93 5.88 12.21
C CYS A 73 -7.83 6.19 11.17
N ILE A 74 -8.16 6.69 9.97
CA ILE A 74 -7.17 6.87 8.89
C ILE A 74 -6.00 7.78 9.27
N GLU A 75 -6.21 8.81 10.09
CA GLU A 75 -5.14 9.70 10.54
C GLU A 75 -4.12 8.98 11.41
N ASP A 76 -4.57 8.09 12.31
CA ASP A 76 -3.68 7.28 13.14
C ASP A 76 -2.84 6.32 12.30
N LEU A 77 -3.41 5.76 11.22
CA LEU A 77 -2.69 4.90 10.29
C LEU A 77 -1.60 5.68 9.54
N LEU A 78 -1.90 6.90 9.12
CA LEU A 78 -0.95 7.78 8.44
C LEU A 78 0.19 8.21 9.36
N ASN A 79 -0.11 8.57 10.61
CA ASN A 79 0.90 8.92 11.61
C ASN A 79 1.89 7.78 11.87
N ASN A 80 1.45 6.53 11.75
CA ASN A 80 2.28 5.33 11.93
C ASN A 80 2.73 4.69 10.62
N PHE A 81 2.56 5.38 9.48
CA PHE A 81 2.80 4.77 8.16
C PHE A 81 4.25 4.32 8.00
N TYR A 82 5.22 5.15 8.37
CA TYR A 82 6.64 4.82 8.21
C TYR A 82 7.21 3.88 9.29
N HIS A 83 6.41 3.49 10.28
CA HIS A 83 6.86 2.58 11.33
C HIS A 83 6.73 1.11 10.91
N CYS A 84 7.82 0.34 10.92
CA CYS A 84 7.79 -1.11 10.76
C CYS A 84 8.52 -1.77 11.93
N ASN A 85 7.86 -2.73 12.58
CA ASN A 85 8.43 -3.47 13.70
C ASN A 85 9.44 -4.53 13.24
N ASN A 86 9.38 -4.95 11.97
CA ASN A 86 10.30 -5.92 11.39
C ASN A 86 11.53 -5.21 10.80
N LYS A 87 12.48 -4.85 11.66
CA LYS A 87 13.74 -4.20 11.27
C LYS A 87 14.58 -5.07 10.35
N GLU A 88 14.59 -6.37 10.60
CA GLU A 88 15.34 -7.34 9.81
C GLU A 88 14.87 -7.37 8.35
N LEU A 89 13.54 -7.35 8.12
CA LEU A 89 12.97 -7.26 6.78
C LEU A 89 13.50 -6.03 6.03
N ILE A 90 13.50 -4.85 6.67
CA ILE A 90 13.99 -3.59 6.07
C ILE A 90 15.47 -3.67 5.69
N GLU A 91 16.28 -4.26 6.57
CA GLU A 91 17.72 -4.42 6.34
C GLU A 91 17.99 -5.43 5.23
N ASN A 92 17.26 -6.55 5.22
CA ASN A 92 17.42 -7.62 4.26
C ASN A 92 17.10 -7.21 2.81
N VAL A 93 16.15 -6.27 2.59
CA VAL A 93 15.81 -5.81 1.22
C VAL A 93 17.02 -5.25 0.48
N LYS A 94 17.95 -4.59 1.19
CA LYS A 94 19.12 -3.94 0.59
C LYS A 94 20.12 -4.94 -0.02
N PHE A 95 20.12 -6.18 0.47
CA PHE A 95 21.01 -7.24 0.04
C PHE A 95 20.42 -8.13 -1.06
N LEU A 96 19.17 -7.88 -1.46
CA LEU A 96 18.54 -8.59 -2.56
C LEU A 96 19.19 -8.27 -3.90
N ASN A 97 18.92 -9.12 -4.90
CA ASN A 97 19.41 -8.98 -6.26
C ASN A 97 19.18 -7.56 -6.79
N GLU A 98 20.17 -7.01 -7.49
CA GLU A 98 20.13 -5.62 -7.93
C GLU A 98 19.01 -5.27 -8.91
N LYS A 99 18.45 -6.29 -9.58
CA LYS A 99 17.30 -6.14 -10.47
C LYS A 99 16.00 -5.87 -9.71
N ILE A 100 15.92 -6.22 -8.42
CA ILE A 100 14.73 -5.99 -7.60
C ILE A 100 14.66 -4.51 -7.24
N LYS A 101 13.55 -3.87 -7.63
CA LYS A 101 13.27 -2.45 -7.33
C LYS A 101 12.62 -2.29 -5.96
N TYR A 102 11.71 -3.19 -5.64
CA TYR A 102 11.02 -3.21 -4.35
C TYR A 102 10.47 -4.61 -4.05
N ILE A 103 10.05 -4.81 -2.81
CA ILE A 103 9.32 -6.00 -2.39
C ILE A 103 7.98 -5.62 -1.78
N VAL A 104 7.04 -6.55 -1.81
CA VAL A 104 5.83 -6.50 -0.99
C VAL A 104 5.82 -7.71 -0.07
N TYR A 105 5.73 -7.46 1.23
CA TYR A 105 5.60 -8.48 2.26
C TYR A 105 4.13 -8.67 2.63
N LEU A 106 3.63 -9.90 2.48
CA LEU A 106 2.29 -10.33 2.86
C LEU A 106 2.39 -10.96 4.24
N LYS A 107 1.92 -10.25 5.27
CA LYS A 107 2.20 -10.59 6.67
C LYS A 107 1.54 -11.90 7.12
N GLU A 108 0.28 -12.11 6.76
CA GLU A 108 -0.47 -13.29 7.22
C GLU A 108 0.04 -14.58 6.58
N ASP A 109 0.48 -14.50 5.32
CA ASP A 109 1.00 -15.65 4.57
C ASP A 109 2.53 -15.83 4.74
N GLU A 110 3.20 -14.88 5.41
CA GLU A 110 4.67 -14.80 5.51
C GLU A 110 5.41 -14.84 4.16
N ILE A 111 4.81 -14.29 3.11
CA ILE A 111 5.36 -14.30 1.74
C ILE A 111 6.03 -12.96 1.42
N ILE A 112 7.19 -13.02 0.74
CA ILE A 112 7.85 -11.86 0.13
C ILE A 112 7.73 -11.96 -1.39
N LEU A 113 7.12 -10.95 -2.00
CA LEU A 113 6.98 -10.82 -3.44
C LEU A 113 7.98 -9.80 -3.98
N PRO A 114 8.97 -10.20 -4.81
CA PRO A 114 9.88 -9.27 -5.45
C PRO A 114 9.26 -8.66 -6.71
N PHE A 115 9.59 -7.39 -6.97
CA PHE A 115 9.24 -6.67 -8.19
C PHE A 115 10.49 -6.08 -8.84
N VAL A 116 10.68 -6.35 -10.12
CA VAL A 116 11.81 -5.85 -10.94
C VAL A 116 11.39 -4.67 -11.82
N GLY A 117 10.10 -4.37 -11.88
CA GLY A 117 9.50 -3.30 -12.69
C GLY A 117 9.50 -3.62 -14.17
N GLU A 118 9.36 -4.90 -14.52
CA GLU A 118 9.09 -5.41 -15.86
C GLU A 118 7.79 -6.22 -15.79
N GLU A 119 6.78 -5.82 -16.56
CA GLU A 119 5.42 -6.35 -16.45
C GLU A 119 5.35 -7.88 -16.59
N GLU A 120 6.07 -8.44 -17.56
CA GLU A 120 6.10 -9.89 -17.78
C GLU A 120 6.60 -10.65 -16.56
N MET A 121 7.66 -10.14 -15.94
CA MET A 121 8.30 -10.74 -14.75
C MET A 121 7.46 -10.54 -13.49
N ASP A 122 6.84 -9.37 -13.35
CA ASP A 122 6.08 -9.00 -12.16
C ASP A 122 4.64 -9.54 -12.18
N SER A 123 4.16 -10.05 -13.32
CA SER A 123 2.78 -10.50 -13.54
C SER A 123 2.28 -11.52 -12.50
N LEU A 124 3.11 -12.51 -12.14
CA LEU A 124 2.76 -13.50 -11.12
C LEU A 124 2.68 -12.86 -9.72
N SER A 125 3.62 -11.98 -9.38
CA SER A 125 3.61 -11.23 -8.11
C SER A 125 2.36 -10.35 -8.02
N PHE A 126 1.97 -9.66 -9.10
CA PHE A 126 0.73 -8.89 -9.15
C PHE A 126 -0.51 -9.76 -8.95
N LYS A 127 -0.55 -10.94 -9.56
CA LYS A 127 -1.67 -11.88 -9.36
C LYS A 127 -1.78 -12.32 -7.91
N ILE A 128 -0.68 -12.76 -7.30
CA ILE A 128 -0.67 -13.18 -5.88
C ILE A 128 -1.10 -12.01 -4.98
N LEU A 129 -0.58 -10.82 -5.25
CA LEU A 129 -0.91 -9.61 -4.50
C LEU A 129 -2.41 -9.28 -4.58
N ARG A 130 -2.99 -9.32 -5.79
CA ARG A 130 -4.43 -9.08 -5.99
C ARG A 130 -5.27 -10.14 -5.27
N ASP A 131 -4.97 -11.41 -5.51
CA ASP A 131 -5.71 -12.53 -4.90
C ASP A 131 -5.60 -12.49 -3.36
N TYR A 132 -4.51 -11.97 -2.80
CA TYR A 132 -4.37 -11.71 -1.36
C TYR A 132 -5.27 -10.56 -0.88
N LYS A 133 -5.26 -9.40 -1.57
CA LYS A 133 -6.10 -8.24 -1.22
C LYS A 133 -7.60 -8.59 -1.22
N GLU A 134 -8.04 -9.37 -2.20
CA GLU A 134 -9.44 -9.78 -2.36
C GLU A 134 -9.98 -10.63 -1.20
N ARG A 135 -9.13 -11.36 -0.45
CA ARG A 135 -9.55 -12.14 0.73
C ARG A 135 -10.19 -11.29 1.83
N PHE A 136 -9.90 -9.99 1.83
CA PHE A 136 -10.35 -9.05 2.84
C PHE A 136 -11.52 -8.18 2.34
N TYR A 137 -12.00 -8.39 1.12
CA TYR A 137 -13.17 -7.69 0.60
C TYR A 137 -14.40 -8.34 1.22
N LYS A 138 -15.15 -7.55 2.01
CA LYS A 138 -16.39 -8.01 2.66
C LYS A 138 -17.59 -7.90 1.74
#